data_AF-A0A9C7VII2-F1
#
_entry.id   AF-A0A9C7VII2-F1
#
_cell.length_a   1.000
_cell.length_b   1.000
_cell.length_c   1.000
_cell.angle_alpha   90.00
_cell.angle_beta   90.00
_cell.angle_gamma   90.00
#
_symmetry.space_group_name_H-M   'P 1'
#
loop_
_entity.id
_entity.type
_entity.pdbx_description
1 polymer ?
#
loop_
_entity_poly.entity_id
_entity_poly.type
_entity_poly.pdbx_seq_one_letter_code
_entity_poly.pdbx_strand_id
1 'polypeptide(L)'
;MNKFNNIGYVHGLLEEVIQVLSKEGHSDRIYKYPLNNALTNLARMQKELGPDTYIDELEREVVYNCEGVYALNEAIAQYLFHGSPDWDGIVVKNFDKKKCQRKINESVDFQLRFLNQGCNGCPYHEYHDRYLNLKGMKDAGEFGYLEEMEFSSVYYSVNLDLDKIILSEFIGESYLAGIASLLDLANIFEAVSSKTKMMTAVATKTFLLGVEVDSEGNPRKLSPEELAQKAEERKTWTWRDYWGSEFNEIYDNL
;
A
#
# COMPACT_ATOMS: atom_id res chain seq x y z
N MET A 1 15.82 -24.15 -19.09
CA MET A 1 15.16 -23.05 -19.82
C MET A 1 15.75 -21.76 -19.27
N ASN A 2 16.32 -20.89 -20.11
CA ASN A 2 16.81 -19.58 -19.63
C ASN A 2 15.59 -18.71 -19.32
N LYS A 3 15.43 -18.30 -18.05
CA LYS A 3 14.39 -17.35 -17.64
C LYS A 3 14.69 -15.99 -18.26
N PHE A 4 13.66 -15.27 -18.67
CA PHE A 4 13.80 -13.93 -19.24
C PHE A 4 13.89 -12.89 -18.12
N ASN A 5 14.84 -11.95 -18.19
CA ASN A 5 14.97 -10.81 -17.26
C ASN A 5 14.21 -9.57 -17.76
N ASN A 6 12.99 -9.73 -18.27
CA ASN A 6 12.23 -8.61 -18.82
C ASN A 6 11.01 -8.29 -17.94
N ILE A 7 11.28 -7.53 -16.88
CA ILE A 7 10.29 -7.02 -15.91
C ILE A 7 9.15 -6.24 -16.59
N GLY A 8 9.41 -5.64 -17.75
CA GLY A 8 8.43 -4.89 -18.54
C GLY A 8 7.21 -5.73 -18.96
N TYR A 9 7.36 -7.05 -19.11
CA TYR A 9 6.22 -7.93 -19.41
C TYR A 9 5.26 -8.09 -18.23
N VAL A 10 5.76 -8.18 -16.99
CA VAL A 10 4.87 -8.24 -15.80
C VAL A 10 4.15 -6.92 -15.62
N HIS A 11 4.83 -5.80 -15.86
CA HIS A 11 4.17 -4.49 -15.87
C HIS A 11 3.05 -4.42 -16.91
N GLY A 12 3.25 -4.95 -18.11
CA GLY A 12 2.21 -5.05 -19.15
C GLY A 12 1.01 -5.90 -18.72
N LEU A 13 1.24 -7.07 -18.12
CA LEU A 13 0.15 -7.92 -17.60
C LEU A 13 -0.64 -7.24 -16.48
N LEU A 14 0.07 -6.58 -15.56
CA LEU A 14 -0.55 -5.78 -14.50
C LEU A 14 -1.36 -4.61 -15.08
N GLU A 15 -0.89 -3.99 -16.16
CA GLU A 15 -1.64 -2.95 -16.87
C GLU A 15 -2.91 -3.45 -17.52
N GLU A 16 -2.90 -4.65 -18.10
CA GLU A 16 -4.11 -5.26 -18.65
C GLU A 16 -5.16 -5.50 -17.56
N VAL A 17 -4.75 -6.01 -16.39
CA VAL A 17 -5.66 -6.20 -15.25
C VAL A 17 -6.23 -4.88 -14.76
N ILE A 18 -5.38 -3.86 -14.60
CA ILE A 18 -5.82 -2.52 -14.19
C ILE A 18 -6.77 -1.92 -15.24
N GLN A 19 -6.50 -2.13 -16.53
CA GLN A 19 -7.39 -1.68 -17.59
C GLN A 19 -8.74 -2.39 -17.54
N VAL A 20 -8.78 -3.69 -17.30
CA VAL A 20 -10.02 -4.46 -17.11
C VAL A 20 -10.81 -3.88 -15.92
N LEU A 21 -10.13 -3.67 -14.80
CA LEU A 21 -10.75 -3.08 -13.60
C LEU A 21 -11.28 -1.66 -13.87
N SER A 22 -10.60 -0.87 -14.71
CA SER A 22 -11.02 0.49 -15.04
C SER A 22 -12.18 0.58 -16.04
N LYS A 23 -12.42 -0.45 -16.87
CA LYS A 23 -13.38 -0.42 -17.98
C LYS A 23 -14.85 -0.62 -17.58
N GLU A 24 -15.13 -1.03 -16.35
CA GLU A 24 -16.48 -1.36 -15.89
C GLU A 24 -17.06 -0.36 -14.86
N GLY A 25 -16.50 0.85 -14.76
CA GLY A 25 -16.97 1.85 -13.78
C GLY A 25 -16.50 1.56 -12.34
N HIS A 26 -15.54 0.67 -12.13
CA HIS A 26 -14.94 0.38 -10.82
C HIS A 26 -13.83 1.36 -10.42
N SER A 27 -13.70 2.52 -11.08
CA SER A 27 -12.69 3.53 -10.70
C SER A 27 -12.83 3.93 -9.23
N ASP A 28 -14.06 4.06 -8.75
CA ASP A 28 -14.34 4.36 -7.35
C ASP A 28 -13.89 3.22 -6.43
N ARG A 29 -14.06 1.95 -6.85
CA ARG A 29 -13.62 0.77 -6.08
C ARG A 29 -12.10 0.68 -5.94
N ILE A 30 -11.35 1.19 -6.92
CA ILE A 30 -9.88 1.16 -6.94
C ILE A 30 -9.29 2.39 -6.24
N TYR A 31 -9.81 3.58 -6.53
CA TYR A 31 -9.14 4.82 -6.13
C TYR A 31 -9.83 5.56 -4.99
N LYS A 32 -11.15 5.44 -4.84
CA LYS A 32 -11.93 6.20 -3.84
C LYS A 32 -12.25 5.40 -2.59
N TYR A 33 -12.70 4.16 -2.76
CA TYR A 33 -13.14 3.30 -1.68
C TYR A 33 -12.02 2.95 -0.69
N PRO A 34 -10.81 2.52 -1.12
CA PRO A 34 -9.72 2.23 -0.20
C PRO A 34 -9.29 3.46 0.61
N LEU A 35 -9.20 4.62 -0.04
CA LEU A 35 -8.84 5.87 0.65
C LEU A 35 -9.89 6.25 1.69
N ASN A 36 -11.18 6.22 1.33
CA ASN A 36 -12.26 6.55 2.25
C ASN A 36 -12.31 5.60 3.46
N ASN A 37 -12.10 4.29 3.25
CA ASN A 37 -12.01 3.33 4.34
C ASN A 37 -10.85 3.66 5.29
N ALA A 38 -9.66 3.91 4.75
CA ALA A 38 -8.48 4.22 5.53
C ALA A 38 -8.66 5.52 6.34
N LEU A 39 -9.19 6.57 5.72
CA LEU A 39 -9.50 7.83 6.40
C LEU A 39 -10.59 7.68 7.46
N THR A 40 -11.61 6.85 7.21
CA THR A 40 -12.66 6.55 8.19
C THR A 40 -12.10 5.84 9.41
N ASN A 41 -11.20 4.87 9.22
CA ASN A 41 -10.59 4.18 10.35
C ASN A 41 -9.69 5.12 11.17
N LEU A 42 -8.87 5.94 10.50
CA LEU A 42 -8.05 6.96 11.17
C LEU A 42 -8.92 7.94 11.98
N ALA A 43 -9.99 8.45 11.38
CA ALA A 43 -10.91 9.39 12.03
C ALA A 43 -11.59 8.76 13.25
N ARG A 44 -12.01 7.50 13.13
CA ARG A 44 -12.59 6.72 14.23
C ARG A 44 -11.60 6.56 15.38
N MET A 45 -10.36 6.15 15.08
CA MET A 45 -9.32 6.01 16.10
C MET A 45 -9.05 7.33 16.82
N GLN A 46 -8.96 8.44 16.08
CA GLN A 46 -8.72 9.75 16.66
C GLN A 46 -9.88 10.25 17.54
N LYS A 47 -11.14 9.90 17.20
CA LYS A 47 -12.33 10.25 18.01
C LYS A 47 -12.51 9.38 19.25
N GLU A 48 -12.25 8.09 19.13
CA GLU A 48 -12.65 7.09 20.12
C GLU A 48 -11.56 6.78 21.15
N LEU A 49 -10.28 6.96 20.81
CA LEU A 49 -9.15 6.54 21.64
C LEU A 49 -8.54 7.71 22.41
N GLY A 50 -8.06 7.42 23.62
CA GLY A 50 -7.22 8.37 24.36
C GLY A 50 -5.82 8.50 23.72
N PRO A 51 -5.05 9.58 24.00
CA PRO A 51 -3.79 9.86 23.31
C PRO A 51 -2.78 8.70 23.31
N ASP A 52 -2.56 8.06 24.45
CA ASP A 52 -1.59 6.96 24.56
C ASP A 52 -2.07 5.71 23.78
N THR A 53 -3.35 5.37 23.91
CA THR A 53 -3.97 4.25 23.19
C THR A 53 -4.03 4.50 21.68
N TYR A 54 -4.22 5.75 21.28
CA TYR A 54 -4.23 6.14 19.87
C TYR A 54 -2.89 5.86 19.21
N ILE A 55 -1.79 6.28 19.84
CA ILE A 55 -0.43 6.05 19.30
C ILE A 55 -0.13 4.55 19.24
N ASP A 56 -0.43 3.79 20.31
CA ASP A 56 -0.19 2.35 20.35
C ASP A 56 -0.96 1.58 19.26
N GLU A 57 -2.24 1.92 19.06
CA GLU A 57 -3.06 1.31 18.00
C GLU A 57 -2.63 1.76 16.61
N LEU A 58 -2.20 3.01 16.44
CA LEU A 58 -1.67 3.52 15.17
C LEU A 58 -0.36 2.82 14.79
N GLU A 59 0.53 2.59 15.75
CA GLU A 59 1.74 1.78 15.56
C GLU A 59 1.42 0.36 15.13
N ARG A 60 0.49 -0.29 15.83
CA ARG A 60 0.05 -1.63 15.50
C ARG A 60 -0.54 -1.69 14.10
N GLU A 61 -1.38 -0.73 13.72
CA GLU A 61 -2.01 -0.69 12.41
C GLU A 61 -0.99 -0.47 11.28
N VAL A 62 -0.08 0.49 11.42
CA VAL A 62 0.97 0.75 10.43
C VAL A 62 1.80 -0.51 10.17
N VAL A 63 2.27 -1.14 11.24
CA VAL A 63 3.09 -2.35 11.14
C VAL A 63 2.28 -3.51 10.56
N TYR A 64 1.04 -3.71 11.01
CA TYR A 64 0.17 -4.78 10.50
C TYR A 64 -0.12 -4.62 9.00
N ASN A 65 -0.48 -3.40 8.57
CA ASN A 65 -0.78 -3.13 7.17
C ASN A 65 0.47 -3.26 6.30
N CYS A 66 1.61 -2.75 6.75
CA CYS A 66 2.88 -2.88 6.03
C CYS A 66 3.27 -4.36 5.85
N GLU A 67 3.28 -5.16 6.92
CA GLU A 67 3.58 -6.60 6.83
C GLU A 67 2.56 -7.35 5.97
N GLY A 68 1.28 -6.95 6.03
CA GLY A 68 0.22 -7.48 5.17
C GLY A 68 0.46 -7.22 3.68
N VAL A 69 0.89 -6.01 3.32
CA VAL A 69 1.26 -5.63 1.93
C VAL A 69 2.38 -6.53 1.43
N TYR A 70 3.45 -6.74 2.19
CA TYR A 70 4.53 -7.64 1.78
C TYR A 70 4.04 -9.08 1.59
N ALA A 71 3.23 -9.58 2.51
CA ALA A 71 2.68 -10.94 2.42
C ALA A 71 1.74 -11.12 1.21
N LEU A 72 0.92 -10.13 0.88
CA LEU A 72 0.04 -10.19 -0.29
C LEU A 72 0.80 -10.05 -1.61
N ASN A 73 1.78 -9.14 -1.69
CA ASN A 73 2.65 -9.04 -2.87
C ASN A 73 3.39 -10.36 -3.13
N GLU A 74 3.85 -11.05 -2.08
CA GLU A 74 4.44 -12.39 -2.19
C GLU A 74 3.40 -13.40 -2.70
N ALA A 75 2.19 -13.41 -2.15
CA ALA A 75 1.13 -14.32 -2.59
C ALA A 75 0.72 -14.09 -4.06
N ILE A 76 0.63 -12.84 -4.51
CA ILE A 76 0.38 -12.49 -5.92
C ILE A 76 1.53 -12.99 -6.79
N ALA A 77 2.78 -12.76 -6.38
CA ALA A 77 3.94 -13.20 -7.14
C ALA A 77 4.00 -14.72 -7.26
N GLN A 78 3.73 -15.46 -6.18
CA GLN A 78 3.65 -16.91 -6.18
C GLN A 78 2.53 -17.43 -7.08
N TYR A 79 1.34 -16.80 -7.04
CA TYR A 79 0.24 -17.15 -7.95
C TYR A 79 0.65 -16.99 -9.42
N LEU A 80 1.21 -15.85 -9.77
CA LEU A 80 1.68 -15.57 -11.13
C LEU A 80 2.80 -16.54 -11.56
N PHE A 81 3.66 -16.94 -10.64
CA PHE A 81 4.78 -17.83 -10.93
C PHE A 81 4.37 -19.31 -11.08
N HIS A 82 3.45 -19.79 -10.23
CA HIS A 82 3.06 -21.20 -10.17
C HIS A 82 1.75 -21.53 -10.89
N GLY A 83 0.89 -20.54 -11.18
CA GLY A 83 -0.42 -20.74 -11.83
C GLY A 83 -1.47 -21.43 -10.97
N SER A 84 -1.09 -21.83 -9.76
CA SER A 84 -1.98 -22.16 -8.66
C SER A 84 -1.63 -21.22 -7.53
N PRO A 85 -2.61 -20.57 -6.88
CA PRO A 85 -2.26 -19.81 -5.71
C PRO A 85 -1.86 -20.85 -4.66
N ASP A 86 -0.80 -20.58 -3.90
CA ASP A 86 -0.49 -21.40 -2.73
C ASP A 86 -1.67 -21.41 -1.72
N TRP A 87 -2.62 -20.47 -1.91
CA TRP A 87 -3.70 -20.10 -1.01
C TRP A 87 -5.02 -20.20 -1.77
N ASP A 88 -6.05 -20.85 -1.22
CA ASP A 88 -7.33 -20.93 -1.93
C ASP A 88 -7.98 -19.52 -2.11
N GLY A 89 -8.85 -19.36 -3.12
CA GLY A 89 -9.51 -18.07 -3.38
C GLY A 89 -10.45 -17.57 -2.26
N ILE A 90 -10.85 -18.45 -1.35
CA ILE A 90 -11.60 -18.11 -0.14
C ILE A 90 -10.65 -17.54 0.93
N VAL A 91 -9.39 -17.99 1.01
CA VAL A 91 -8.33 -17.49 1.91
C VAL A 91 -7.87 -16.09 1.48
N VAL A 92 -7.89 -15.77 0.18
CA VAL A 92 -7.64 -14.40 -0.30
C VAL A 92 -8.80 -13.48 0.02
N LYS A 93 -10.04 -13.87 -0.31
CA LYS A 93 -11.24 -13.07 0.02
C LYS A 93 -11.47 -12.92 1.52
N ASN A 94 -10.96 -13.86 2.32
CA ASN A 94 -11.00 -13.85 3.79
C ASN A 94 -9.59 -13.72 4.38
N PHE A 95 -8.69 -12.96 3.74
CA PHE A 95 -7.32 -12.75 4.24
C PHE A 95 -7.32 -12.27 5.70
N ASP A 96 -8.35 -11.50 6.08
CA ASP A 96 -8.59 -11.02 7.44
C ASP A 96 -8.93 -12.11 8.47
N LYS A 97 -9.08 -13.40 8.09
CA LYS A 97 -9.86 -14.34 8.89
C LYS A 97 -9.33 -15.72 9.29
N LYS A 98 -8.17 -16.29 8.89
CA LYS A 98 -7.62 -17.45 9.69
C LYS A 98 -6.25 -18.10 9.39
N LYS A 99 -5.55 -17.90 8.27
CA LYS A 99 -4.28 -18.63 8.03
C LYS A 99 -3.03 -17.76 7.86
N CYS A 100 -3.20 -16.55 7.38
CA CYS A 100 -2.10 -15.63 7.03
C CYS A 100 -1.75 -14.73 8.21
N GLN A 101 -2.77 -14.48 9.04
CA GLN A 101 -2.73 -13.74 10.28
C GLN A 101 -1.66 -14.25 11.25
N ARG A 102 -1.37 -15.56 11.32
CA ARG A 102 -0.37 -16.03 12.30
C ARG A 102 1.04 -15.54 11.97
N LYS A 103 1.51 -15.71 10.73
CA LYS A 103 2.85 -15.24 10.31
C LYS A 103 2.94 -13.72 10.33
N ILE A 104 1.87 -13.03 9.92
CA ILE A 104 1.80 -11.56 9.97
C ILE A 104 1.83 -11.10 11.43
N ASN A 105 1.00 -11.65 12.31
CA ASN A 105 0.98 -11.29 13.73
C ASN A 105 2.32 -11.58 14.41
N GLU A 106 2.94 -12.72 14.10
CA GLU A 106 4.30 -13.04 14.59
C GLU A 106 5.29 -11.96 14.14
N SER A 107 5.31 -11.60 12.85
CA SER A 107 6.16 -10.51 12.34
C SER A 107 5.85 -9.18 13.04
N VAL A 108 4.57 -8.80 13.12
CA VAL A 108 4.10 -7.54 13.74
C VAL A 108 4.59 -7.41 15.17
N ASP A 109 4.50 -8.46 15.98
CA ASP A 109 4.97 -8.41 17.38
C ASP A 109 6.49 -8.16 17.45
N PHE A 110 7.27 -8.74 16.53
CA PHE A 110 8.70 -8.49 16.44
C PHE A 110 9.03 -7.08 15.93
N GLN A 111 8.31 -6.59 14.92
CA GLN A 111 8.51 -5.23 14.38
C GLN A 111 8.10 -4.15 15.39
N LEU A 112 6.99 -4.34 16.11
CA LEU A 112 6.59 -3.45 17.20
C LEU A 112 7.59 -3.48 18.35
N ARG A 113 8.13 -4.65 18.68
CA ARG A 113 9.22 -4.74 19.67
C ARG A 113 10.46 -4.00 19.18
N PHE A 114 10.81 -4.12 17.90
CA PHE A 114 11.92 -3.36 17.33
C PHE A 114 11.69 -1.85 17.44
N LEU A 115 10.50 -1.38 17.07
CA LEU A 115 10.12 0.04 17.19
C LEU A 115 10.23 0.56 18.63
N ASN A 116 9.84 -0.24 19.60
CA ASN A 116 9.75 0.18 21.00
C ASN A 116 11.01 -0.09 21.83
N GLN A 117 11.74 -1.16 21.54
CA GLN A 117 12.77 -1.73 22.43
C GLN A 117 14.05 -2.12 21.69
N GLY A 118 14.10 -2.01 20.36
CA GLY A 118 15.25 -2.42 19.55
C GLY A 118 15.28 -3.93 19.24
N CYS A 119 16.41 -4.40 18.72
CA CYS A 119 16.55 -5.73 18.11
C CYS A 119 17.51 -6.65 18.88
N ASN A 120 17.02 -7.37 19.89
CA ASN A 120 17.79 -8.42 20.57
C ASN A 120 17.22 -9.81 20.25
N GLY A 121 17.99 -10.63 19.52
CA GLY A 121 17.60 -12.01 19.17
C GLY A 121 16.37 -12.11 18.25
N CYS A 122 16.12 -11.08 17.44
CA CYS A 122 14.96 -11.04 16.54
C CYS A 122 15.20 -11.95 15.31
N PRO A 123 14.30 -12.91 15.02
CA PRO A 123 14.38 -13.74 13.82
C PRO A 123 14.00 -12.97 12.53
N TYR A 124 13.50 -11.74 12.65
CA TYR A 124 13.05 -10.88 11.55
C TYR A 124 13.99 -9.69 11.29
N HIS A 125 15.27 -9.80 11.68
CA HIS A 125 16.26 -8.71 11.61
C HIS A 125 16.37 -8.09 10.20
N GLU A 126 16.30 -8.91 9.16
CA GLU A 126 16.37 -8.48 7.76
C GLU A 126 15.21 -7.57 7.32
N TYR A 127 14.12 -7.51 8.10
CA TYR A 127 12.94 -6.70 7.77
C TYR A 127 12.89 -5.37 8.52
N HIS A 128 13.79 -5.15 9.49
CA HIS A 128 13.82 -3.93 10.31
C HIS A 128 14.13 -2.67 9.49
N ASP A 129 14.81 -2.82 8.35
CA ASP A 129 15.15 -1.71 7.46
C ASP A 129 13.92 -0.92 7.01
N ARG A 130 12.74 -1.58 6.94
CA ARG A 130 11.45 -0.95 6.61
C ARG A 130 11.00 0.08 7.65
N TYR A 131 11.43 -0.09 8.89
CA TYR A 131 10.99 0.68 10.06
C TYR A 131 12.09 1.54 10.65
N LEU A 132 13.31 1.54 10.07
CA LEU A 132 14.44 2.30 10.59
C LEU A 132 14.17 3.80 10.69
N ASN A 133 13.50 4.38 9.68
CA ASN A 133 13.16 5.80 9.70
C ASN A 133 12.18 6.12 10.85
N LEU A 134 11.10 5.33 10.96
CA LEU A 134 10.11 5.47 12.04
C LEU A 134 10.75 5.30 13.42
N LYS A 135 11.67 4.34 13.57
CA LYS A 135 12.45 4.15 14.80
C LYS A 135 13.29 5.38 15.13
N GLY A 136 13.99 5.93 14.14
CA GLY A 136 14.80 7.13 14.30
C GLY A 136 13.98 8.34 14.77
N MET A 137 12.84 8.59 14.11
CA MET A 137 11.92 9.67 14.47
C MET A 137 11.36 9.49 15.89
N LYS A 138 10.97 8.27 16.26
CA LYS A 138 10.47 7.93 17.60
C LYS A 138 11.52 8.15 18.68
N ASP A 139 12.74 7.65 18.48
CA ASP A 139 13.84 7.78 19.45
C ASP A 139 14.28 9.24 19.65
N ALA A 140 14.21 10.03 18.58
CA ALA A 140 14.51 11.45 18.62
C ALA A 140 13.38 12.29 19.23
N GLY A 141 12.20 11.71 19.46
CA GLY A 141 11.02 12.43 19.94
C GLY A 141 10.55 13.50 18.96
N GLU A 142 10.72 13.27 17.66
CA GLU A 142 10.38 14.25 16.64
C GLU A 142 8.88 14.49 16.58
N PHE A 143 8.49 15.77 16.51
CA PHE A 143 7.08 16.17 16.38
C PHE A 143 6.43 15.54 15.13
N GLY A 144 7.21 15.31 14.07
CA GLY A 144 6.74 14.68 12.83
C GLY A 144 6.46 13.17 12.95
N TYR A 145 6.79 12.50 14.06
CA TYR A 145 6.55 11.07 14.20
C TYR A 145 5.07 10.73 14.08
N LEU A 146 4.20 11.46 14.77
CA LEU A 146 2.77 11.22 14.71
C LEU A 146 2.22 11.46 13.30
N GLU A 147 2.63 12.54 12.64
CA GLU A 147 2.20 12.85 11.27
C GLU A 147 2.64 11.77 10.28
N GLU A 148 3.86 11.26 10.40
CA GLU A 148 4.36 10.17 9.56
C GLU A 148 3.63 8.86 9.83
N MET A 149 3.22 8.59 11.08
CA MET A 149 2.44 7.41 11.44
C MET A 149 1.01 7.50 10.90
N GLU A 150 0.37 8.67 10.98
CA GLU A 150 -0.95 8.91 10.38
C GLU A 150 -0.90 8.76 8.86
N PHE A 151 0.13 9.32 8.21
CA PHE A 151 0.39 9.13 6.79
C PHE A 151 0.56 7.66 6.44
N SER A 152 1.46 6.97 7.15
CA SER A 152 1.79 5.56 6.91
C SER A 152 0.58 4.67 7.10
N SER A 153 -0.27 4.96 8.08
CA SER A 153 -1.48 4.18 8.36
C SER A 153 -2.41 4.22 7.17
N VAL A 154 -2.71 5.42 6.66
CA VAL A 154 -3.54 5.59 5.46
C VAL A 154 -2.89 4.95 4.24
N TYR A 155 -1.60 5.23 4.01
CA TYR A 155 -0.89 4.74 2.82
C TYR A 155 -0.84 3.21 2.76
N TYR A 156 -0.43 2.54 3.83
CA TYR A 156 -0.36 1.08 3.86
C TYR A 156 -1.74 0.42 3.90
N SER A 157 -2.74 1.04 4.54
CA SER A 157 -4.13 0.55 4.49
C SER A 157 -4.68 0.55 3.05
N VAL A 158 -4.49 1.66 2.32
CA VAL A 158 -4.87 1.75 0.90
C VAL A 158 -4.12 0.72 0.05
N ASN A 159 -2.81 0.56 0.26
CA ASN A 159 -2.00 -0.42 -0.47
C ASN A 159 -2.48 -1.86 -0.22
N LEU A 160 -2.76 -2.20 1.04
CA LEU A 160 -3.26 -3.51 1.42
C LEU A 160 -4.61 -3.83 0.74
N ASP A 161 -5.54 -2.87 0.74
CA ASP A 161 -6.84 -3.03 0.07
C ASP A 161 -6.69 -3.20 -1.45
N LEU A 162 -5.77 -2.45 -2.08
CA LEU A 162 -5.45 -2.62 -3.50
C LEU A 162 -4.86 -4.00 -3.80
N ASP A 163 -3.91 -4.48 -2.98
CA ASP A 163 -3.34 -5.83 -3.11
C ASP A 163 -4.42 -6.91 -3.00
N LYS A 164 -5.37 -6.75 -2.06
CA LYS A 164 -6.53 -7.66 -1.91
C LYS A 164 -7.41 -7.67 -3.17
N ILE A 165 -7.68 -6.49 -3.74
CA ILE A 165 -8.45 -6.36 -4.99
C ILE A 165 -7.70 -7.07 -6.12
N ILE A 166 -6.45 -6.72 -6.35
CA ILE A 166 -5.63 -7.26 -7.44
C ILE A 166 -5.53 -8.79 -7.35
N LEU A 167 -5.22 -9.33 -6.18
CA LEU A 167 -5.12 -10.79 -6.00
C LEU A 167 -6.45 -11.49 -6.26
N SER A 168 -7.57 -10.89 -5.83
CA SER A 168 -8.91 -11.46 -6.06
C SER A 168 -9.26 -11.55 -7.55
N GLU A 169 -8.84 -10.56 -8.34
CA GLU A 169 -9.06 -10.53 -9.79
C GLU A 169 -8.10 -11.50 -10.51
N PHE A 170 -6.84 -11.57 -10.07
CA PHE A 170 -5.88 -12.53 -10.61
C PHE A 170 -6.33 -13.99 -10.47
N ILE A 171 -6.92 -14.37 -9.33
CA ILE A 171 -7.45 -15.72 -9.10
C ILE A 171 -8.56 -16.10 -10.09
N GLY A 172 -9.25 -15.11 -10.68
CA GLY A 172 -10.23 -15.33 -11.74
C GLY A 172 -9.63 -15.62 -13.12
N GLU A 173 -8.37 -15.23 -13.35
CA GLU A 173 -7.76 -15.13 -14.69
C GLU A 173 -6.52 -16.02 -14.85
N SER A 174 -6.75 -17.33 -14.89
CA SER A 174 -5.68 -18.37 -14.94
C SER A 174 -4.67 -18.26 -16.09
N TYR A 175 -4.99 -17.53 -17.18
CA TYR A 175 -4.07 -17.38 -18.32
C TYR A 175 -2.86 -16.47 -18.02
N LEU A 176 -3.00 -15.55 -17.07
CA LEU A 176 -1.94 -14.58 -16.73
C LEU A 176 -0.72 -15.25 -16.08
N ALA A 177 -0.94 -16.35 -15.35
CA ALA A 177 0.14 -17.10 -14.73
C ALA A 177 0.98 -17.92 -15.73
N GLY A 178 0.40 -18.30 -16.87
CA GLY A 178 1.13 -19.04 -17.92
C GLY A 178 2.34 -18.26 -18.45
N ILE A 179 2.19 -16.94 -18.62
CA ILE A 179 3.23 -16.06 -19.16
C ILE A 179 4.24 -15.65 -18.07
N ALA A 180 3.76 -15.34 -16.86
CA ALA A 180 4.62 -14.90 -15.76
C ALA A 180 5.55 -16.02 -15.24
N SER A 181 5.18 -17.31 -15.38
CA SER A 181 6.02 -18.46 -15.02
C SER A 181 7.40 -18.51 -15.74
N LEU A 182 7.58 -17.77 -16.84
CA LEU A 182 8.83 -17.67 -17.59
C LEU A 182 9.87 -16.72 -16.95
N LEU A 183 9.48 -16.00 -15.91
CA LEU A 183 10.32 -15.04 -15.19
C LEU A 183 10.82 -15.64 -13.87
N ASP A 184 11.76 -14.97 -13.21
CA ASP A 184 12.08 -15.31 -11.82
C ASP A 184 11.10 -14.66 -10.84
N LEU A 185 10.91 -15.31 -9.69
CA LEU A 185 9.95 -14.88 -8.68
C LEU A 185 10.28 -13.50 -8.11
N ALA A 186 11.57 -13.13 -8.02
CA ALA A 186 12.00 -11.84 -7.51
C ALA A 186 11.56 -10.69 -8.44
N ASN A 187 11.73 -10.86 -9.76
CA ASN A 187 11.28 -9.91 -10.77
C ASN A 187 9.76 -9.77 -10.82
N ILE A 188 9.02 -10.87 -10.61
CA ILE A 188 7.55 -10.82 -10.51
C ILE A 188 7.16 -10.04 -9.26
N PHE A 189 7.76 -10.35 -8.11
CA PHE A 189 7.51 -9.64 -6.85
C PHE A 189 7.82 -8.13 -6.97
N GLU A 190 8.96 -7.77 -7.56
CA GLU A 190 9.35 -6.37 -7.77
C GLU A 190 8.34 -5.64 -8.65
N ALA A 191 7.90 -6.25 -9.76
CA ALA A 191 6.91 -5.65 -10.64
C ALA A 191 5.54 -5.46 -9.97
N VAL A 192 5.09 -6.46 -9.21
CA VAL A 192 3.85 -6.39 -8.43
C VAL A 192 3.96 -5.25 -7.40
N SER A 193 5.01 -5.26 -6.58
CA SER A 193 5.24 -4.23 -5.54
C SER A 193 5.36 -2.82 -6.13
N SER A 194 6.05 -2.66 -7.27
CA SER A 194 6.18 -1.37 -7.95
C SER A 194 4.84 -0.88 -8.46
N LYS A 195 4.03 -1.75 -9.06
CA LYS A 195 2.73 -1.37 -9.60
C LYS A 195 1.74 -1.02 -8.51
N THR A 196 1.68 -1.80 -7.44
CA THR A 196 0.77 -1.56 -6.31
C THR A 196 1.13 -0.26 -5.62
N LYS A 197 2.42 0.01 -5.36
CA LYS A 197 2.90 1.33 -4.89
C LYS A 197 2.49 2.49 -5.79
N MET A 198 2.59 2.33 -7.12
CA MET A 198 2.16 3.37 -8.06
C MET A 198 0.65 3.61 -7.97
N MET A 199 -0.15 2.53 -7.90
CA MET A 199 -1.60 2.63 -7.74
C MET A 199 -1.99 3.26 -6.40
N THR A 200 -1.34 2.87 -5.31
CA THR A 200 -1.49 3.50 -3.99
C THR A 200 -1.16 4.98 -4.10
N ALA A 201 -0.06 5.35 -4.76
CA ALA A 201 0.33 6.75 -4.89
C ALA A 201 -0.70 7.58 -5.67
N VAL A 202 -1.33 6.99 -6.69
CA VAL A 202 -2.45 7.61 -7.42
C VAL A 202 -3.71 7.70 -6.57
N ALA A 203 -4.13 6.60 -5.93
CA ALA A 203 -5.32 6.55 -5.06
C ALA A 203 -5.22 7.54 -3.91
N THR A 204 -4.03 7.65 -3.32
CA THR A 204 -3.70 8.58 -2.25
C THR A 204 -3.28 9.96 -2.75
N LYS A 205 -3.36 10.28 -4.05
CA LYS A 205 -2.99 11.60 -4.60
C LYS A 205 -1.55 12.06 -4.31
N THR A 206 -0.70 11.18 -3.77
CA THR A 206 0.72 11.45 -3.45
C THR A 206 1.59 11.42 -4.70
N PHE A 207 1.12 10.75 -5.76
CA PHE A 207 1.75 10.81 -7.07
C PHE A 207 1.48 12.14 -7.78
N LEU A 208 2.52 12.74 -8.35
CA LEU A 208 2.37 13.85 -9.29
C LEU A 208 2.06 13.28 -10.67
N LEU A 209 0.80 13.34 -11.06
CA LEU A 209 0.45 13.11 -12.46
C LEU A 209 1.04 14.25 -13.29
N GLY A 210 1.76 13.93 -14.37
CA GLY A 210 2.22 14.91 -15.36
C GLY A 210 1.09 15.51 -16.21
N VAL A 211 -0.14 15.40 -15.72
CA VAL A 211 -1.38 15.89 -16.32
C VAL A 211 -2.19 16.50 -15.19
N GLU A 212 -2.71 17.70 -15.41
CA GLU A 212 -3.68 18.36 -14.54
C GLU A 212 -4.98 18.61 -15.29
N VAL A 213 -6.05 18.89 -14.56
CA VAL A 213 -7.31 19.36 -15.16
C VAL A 213 -7.32 20.88 -15.00
N ASP A 214 -7.44 21.61 -16.11
CA ASP A 214 -7.49 23.07 -16.09
C ASP A 214 -8.84 23.59 -15.55
N SER A 215 -8.96 24.92 -15.42
CA SER A 215 -10.18 25.57 -14.92
C SER A 215 -11.44 25.32 -15.76
N GLU A 216 -11.27 24.81 -16.99
CA GLU A 216 -12.36 24.48 -17.90
C GLU A 216 -12.71 22.98 -17.86
N GLY A 217 -12.02 22.21 -17.01
CA GLY A 217 -12.25 20.77 -16.90
C GLY A 217 -11.48 19.93 -17.92
N ASN A 218 -10.56 20.52 -18.68
CA ASN A 218 -9.81 19.80 -19.70
C ASN A 218 -8.48 19.27 -19.16
N PRO A 219 -8.09 18.03 -19.50
CA PRO A 219 -6.77 17.51 -19.14
C PRO A 219 -5.67 18.21 -19.94
N ARG A 220 -4.70 18.80 -19.23
CA ARG A 220 -3.51 19.46 -19.78
C ARG A 220 -2.25 18.80 -19.24
N LYS A 221 -1.29 18.53 -20.13
CA LYS A 221 0.04 18.05 -19.74
C LYS A 221 0.83 19.18 -19.06
N LEU A 222 1.46 18.87 -17.95
CA LEU A 222 2.37 19.77 -17.25
C LEU A 222 3.73 19.84 -17.96
N SER A 223 4.31 21.04 -18.03
CA SER A 223 5.67 21.24 -18.50
C SER A 223 6.69 20.67 -17.49
N PRO A 224 7.93 20.39 -17.91
CA PRO A 224 9.00 19.98 -16.98
C PRO A 224 9.22 20.98 -15.84
N GLU A 225 9.10 22.28 -16.10
CA GLU A 225 9.24 23.34 -15.10
C GLU A 225 8.07 23.32 -14.10
N GLU A 226 6.84 23.15 -14.59
CA GLU A 226 5.65 23.03 -13.73
C GLU A 226 5.72 21.78 -12.85
N LEU A 227 6.19 20.67 -13.40
CA LEU A 227 6.44 19.44 -12.66
C LEU A 227 7.50 19.64 -11.58
N ALA A 228 8.62 20.29 -11.90
CA ALA A 228 9.69 20.57 -10.95
C ALA A 228 9.22 21.49 -9.82
N GLN A 229 8.43 22.53 -10.16
CA GLN A 229 7.85 23.44 -9.18
C GLN A 229 6.89 22.69 -8.24
N LYS A 230 5.93 21.93 -8.78
CA LYS A 230 5.01 21.13 -7.95
C LYS A 230 5.74 20.09 -7.10
N ALA A 231 6.82 19.51 -7.61
CA ALA A 231 7.65 18.59 -6.84
C ALA A 231 8.35 19.29 -5.67
N GLU A 232 8.81 20.53 -5.85
CA GLU A 232 9.40 21.34 -4.77
C GLU A 232 8.34 21.74 -3.73
N GLU A 233 7.17 22.20 -4.17
CA GLU A 233 6.04 22.55 -3.30
C GLU A 233 5.61 21.36 -2.43
N ARG A 234 5.57 20.15 -3.01
CA ARG A 234 5.20 18.93 -2.28
C ARG A 234 6.21 18.49 -1.23
N LYS A 235 7.45 18.97 -1.24
CA LYS A 235 8.43 18.62 -0.20
C LYS A 235 8.05 19.17 1.17
N THR A 236 7.21 20.21 1.21
CA THR A 236 6.73 20.81 2.47
C THR A 236 5.33 20.33 2.85
N TRP A 237 4.73 19.43 2.06
CA TRP A 237 3.40 18.92 2.33
C TRP A 237 3.43 17.87 3.43
N THR A 238 2.44 17.95 4.31
CA THR A 238 2.06 16.94 5.29
C THR A 238 0.97 16.04 4.72
N TRP A 239 0.60 14.97 5.42
CA TRP A 239 -0.53 14.13 5.02
C TRP A 239 -1.84 14.93 4.90
N ARG A 240 -2.00 15.99 5.71
CA ARG A 240 -3.19 16.86 5.72
C ARG A 240 -3.34 17.64 4.42
N ASP A 241 -2.25 17.92 3.72
CA ASP A 241 -2.30 18.58 2.42
C ASP A 241 -2.83 17.65 1.32
N TYR A 242 -2.66 16.33 1.48
CA TYR A 242 -3.17 15.34 0.53
C TYR A 242 -4.64 14.99 0.75
N TRP A 243 -5.08 14.85 2.01
CA TRP A 243 -6.40 14.29 2.36
C TRP A 243 -7.15 15.04 3.46
N GLY A 244 -6.63 16.17 3.96
CA GLY A 244 -7.17 16.84 5.14
C GLY A 244 -8.63 17.30 4.97
N SER A 245 -9.03 17.74 3.77
CA SER A 245 -10.41 18.09 3.47
C SER A 245 -11.36 16.89 3.60
N GLU A 246 -11.03 15.78 2.94
CA GLU A 246 -11.82 14.55 2.96
C GLU A 246 -11.83 13.92 4.35
N PHE A 247 -10.69 13.95 5.05
CA PHE A 247 -10.57 13.52 6.43
C PHE A 247 -11.50 14.32 7.34
N ASN A 248 -11.49 15.65 7.25
CA ASN A 248 -12.33 16.51 8.09
C ASN A 248 -13.83 16.27 7.81
N GLU A 249 -14.22 16.11 6.55
CA GLU A 249 -15.60 15.78 6.20
C GLU A 249 -16.03 14.43 6.80
N ILE A 250 -15.20 13.40 6.72
CA ILE A 250 -15.47 12.09 7.34
C ILE A 250 -15.52 12.24 8.85
N TYR A 251 -14.54 12.91 9.44
CA TYR A 251 -14.43 13.13 10.87
C TYR A 251 -15.69 13.85 11.39
N ASP A 252 -16.14 14.92 10.77
CA ASP A 252 -17.32 15.68 11.24
C ASP A 252 -18.63 14.88 11.18
N ASN A 253 -18.70 13.84 10.32
CA ASN A 253 -19.88 12.99 10.13
C ASN A 253 -19.91 11.71 10.97
N LEU A 254 -18.85 11.40 11.72
CA LEU A 254 -18.79 10.30 12.69
C LEU A 254 -19.45 10.66 14.03
#